data_AF-A0A933H3Z7-F1
#
_entry.id   AF-A0A933H3Z7-F1
#
_cell.length_a   1.000
_cell.length_b   1.000
_cell.length_c   1.000
_cell.angle_alpha   90.00
_cell.angle_beta   90.00
_cell.angle_gamma   90.00
#
_symmetry.space_group_name_H-M   'P 1'
#
loop_
_entity.id
_entity.type
_entity.pdbx_description
1 polymer ?
#
loop_
_entity_poly.entity_id
_entity_poly.type
_entity_poly.pdbx_seq_one_letter_code
_entity_poly.pdbx_strand_id
1 'polypeptide(L)'
;MANTLTSPKMSYLTEDERVECVRVARQTIPRNRLLIAGSAMESTRATINLTQRMATAGADIAIIVTPNYYKARMTAAAMEHHYKQVADASPIPIMLYNVPANTAYELPAHAAINLAAHPNIIGMKESGGDVTKVGFMVSETRDIDFQIVAGSAFIKTIWLKRVRFNCR
;
A
#
# COMPACT_ATOMS: atom_id res chain seq x y z
N MET A 1 -13.16 -3.94 9.36
CA MET A 1 -11.70 -3.83 9.21
C MET A 1 -11.20 -3.15 10.48
N ALA A 2 -10.24 -3.72 11.18
CA ALA A 2 -9.54 -2.97 12.22
C ALA A 2 -8.65 -1.94 11.49
N ASN A 3 -8.70 -0.69 11.96
CA ASN A 3 -8.15 0.47 11.27
C ASN A 3 -6.70 0.28 10.81
N THR A 4 -6.49 0.60 9.55
CA THR A 4 -5.22 0.73 8.84
C THR A 4 -4.26 1.63 9.63
N LEU A 5 -3.03 1.16 9.90
CA LEU A 5 -1.95 1.99 10.47
C LEU A 5 -1.38 2.96 9.42
N THR A 6 -2.23 3.64 8.64
CA THR A 6 -1.88 4.67 7.65
C THR A 6 -2.17 6.08 8.16
N SER A 7 -2.42 6.24 9.46
CA SER A 7 -2.68 7.56 10.03
C SER A 7 -1.42 8.44 9.93
N PRO A 8 -1.54 9.76 9.67
CA PRO A 8 -0.43 10.70 9.67
C PRO A 8 0.43 10.64 10.95
N LYS A 9 -0.15 10.15 12.05
CA LYS A 9 0.54 9.94 13.33
C LYS A 9 1.73 8.97 13.24
N MET A 10 1.80 8.10 12.22
CA MET A 10 2.96 7.22 12.02
C MET A 10 4.26 7.99 11.76
N SER A 11 4.18 9.22 11.23
CA SER A 11 5.35 10.09 11.00
C SER A 11 5.93 10.66 12.30
N TYR A 12 5.22 10.55 13.42
CA TYR A 12 5.68 11.02 14.74
C TYR A 12 6.24 9.90 15.61
N LEU A 13 6.24 8.66 15.10
CA LEU A 13 6.74 7.49 15.81
C LEU A 13 8.11 7.09 15.25
N THR A 14 8.98 6.63 16.14
CA THR A 14 10.18 5.89 15.75
C THR A 14 9.80 4.60 15.02
N GLU A 15 10.74 4.04 14.24
CA GLU A 15 10.49 2.77 13.56
C GLU A 15 10.14 1.64 14.54
N ASP A 16 10.79 1.62 15.71
CA ASP A 16 10.55 0.63 16.76
C ASP A 16 9.14 0.77 17.34
N GLU A 17 8.68 1.99 17.63
CA GLU A 17 7.32 2.25 18.07
C GLU A 17 6.28 1.85 17.01
N ARG A 18 6.57 2.07 15.72
CA ARG A 18 5.67 1.65 14.63
C ARG A 18 5.55 0.12 14.58
N VAL A 19 6.67 -0.60 14.70
CA VAL A 19 6.69 -2.07 14.72
C VAL A 19 5.96 -2.60 15.95
N GLU A 20 6.17 -1.98 17.10
CA GLU A 20 5.47 -2.32 18.34
C GLU A 20 3.96 -2.10 18.23
N CYS A 21 3.51 -1.01 17.59
CA CYS A 21 2.09 -0.78 17.31
C CYS A 21 1.49 -1.93 16.48
N VAL A 22 2.20 -2.41 15.45
CA VAL A 22 1.76 -3.56 14.65
C VAL A 22 1.67 -4.82 15.49
N ARG A 23 2.69 -5.09 16.31
CA ARG A 23 2.73 -6.27 17.18
C ARG A 23 1.55 -6.30 18.15
N VAL A 24 1.29 -5.19 18.83
CA VAL A 24 0.16 -5.04 19.78
C VAL A 24 -1.18 -5.12 19.05
N ALA A 25 -1.30 -4.49 17.87
CA ALA A 25 -2.50 -4.58 17.05
C ALA A 25 -2.78 -6.04 16.64
N ARG A 26 -1.76 -6.79 16.23
CA ARG A 26 -1.93 -8.19 15.82
C ARG A 26 -2.43 -9.08 16.96
N GLN A 27 -1.97 -8.83 18.19
CA GLN A 27 -2.40 -9.55 19.38
C GLN A 27 -3.87 -9.30 19.74
N THR A 28 -4.37 -8.11 19.42
CA THR A 28 -5.74 -7.68 19.76
C THR A 28 -6.75 -7.99 18.64
N ILE A 29 -6.32 -7.96 17.38
CA ILE A 29 -7.21 -8.14 16.23
C ILE A 29 -7.45 -9.63 15.97
N PRO A 30 -8.72 -10.08 15.82
CA PRO A 30 -9.04 -11.47 15.47
C PRO A 30 -8.29 -11.96 14.23
N ARG A 31 -7.83 -13.22 14.24
CA ARG A 31 -7.04 -13.82 13.15
C ARG A 31 -7.74 -13.83 11.79
N ASN A 32 -9.07 -13.80 11.76
CA ASN A 32 -9.86 -13.71 10.52
C ASN A 32 -10.00 -12.28 9.97
N ARG A 33 -9.31 -11.30 10.56
CA ARG A 33 -9.27 -9.91 10.07
C ARG A 33 -7.85 -9.56 9.63
N LEU A 34 -7.78 -9.01 8.42
CA LEU A 34 -6.55 -8.48 7.84
C LEU A 34 -6.06 -7.26 8.64
N LEU A 35 -4.75 -7.22 8.86
CA LEU A 35 -3.98 -6.12 9.41
C LEU A 35 -3.11 -5.52 8.32
N ILE A 36 -3.44 -4.29 7.90
CA ILE A 36 -2.69 -3.53 6.90
C ILE A 36 -1.81 -2.51 7.62
N ALA A 37 -0.49 -2.62 7.44
CA ALA A 37 0.50 -1.78 8.13
C ALA A 37 1.22 -0.84 7.15
N GLY A 38 1.37 0.44 7.53
CA GLY A 38 2.14 1.41 6.75
C GLY A 38 3.64 1.29 7.03
N SER A 39 4.43 0.87 6.03
CA SER A 39 5.88 0.65 6.15
C SER A 39 6.73 1.50 5.22
N ALA A 40 6.13 2.46 4.52
CA ALA A 40 6.86 3.40 3.66
C ALA A 40 7.87 4.24 4.45
N MET A 41 9.00 4.48 3.79
CA MET A 41 10.09 5.38 4.15
C MET A 41 10.58 6.07 2.87
N GLU A 42 11.33 7.17 2.97
CA GLU A 42 11.79 7.90 1.78
C GLU A 42 12.80 7.12 0.91
N SER A 43 13.53 6.15 1.48
CA SER A 43 14.43 5.29 0.71
C SER A 43 13.84 3.89 0.48
N THR A 44 14.13 3.30 -0.68
CA THR A 44 13.75 1.93 -1.01
C THR A 44 14.29 0.93 0.02
N ARG A 45 15.57 1.07 0.39
CA ARG A 45 16.21 0.19 1.39
C ARG A 45 15.53 0.26 2.76
N ALA A 46 15.22 1.46 3.24
CA ALA A 46 14.54 1.61 4.53
C ALA A 46 13.10 1.08 4.47
N THR A 47 12.40 1.29 3.34
CA THR A 47 11.06 0.75 3.12
C THR A 47 11.06 -0.78 3.14
N ILE A 48 12.03 -1.42 2.48
CA ILE A 48 12.21 -2.88 2.51
C ILE A 48 12.44 -3.36 3.95
N ASN A 49 13.39 -2.75 4.66
CA ASN A 49 13.72 -3.15 6.03
C ASN A 49 12.51 -3.04 6.95
N LEU A 50 11.81 -1.91 6.92
CA LEU A 50 10.63 -1.70 7.76
C LEU A 50 9.49 -2.65 7.36
N THR A 51 9.27 -2.89 6.07
CA THR A 51 8.25 -3.85 5.58
C THR A 51 8.50 -5.25 6.12
N GLN A 52 9.74 -5.73 6.09
CA GLN A 52 10.11 -7.03 6.64
C GLN A 52 9.87 -7.09 8.16
N ARG A 53 10.20 -6.01 8.89
CA ARG A 53 9.94 -5.92 10.33
C ARG A 53 8.45 -5.91 10.65
N MET A 54 7.63 -5.19 9.87
CA MET A 54 6.18 -5.19 10.02
C MET A 54 5.56 -6.56 9.74
N ALA A 55 6.07 -7.27 8.72
CA ALA A 55 5.66 -8.63 8.43
C ALA A 55 5.94 -9.58 9.61
N THR A 56 7.16 -9.52 10.17
CA THR A 56 7.53 -10.30 11.37
C THR A 56 6.65 -9.94 12.58
N ALA A 57 6.25 -8.69 12.72
CA ALA A 57 5.31 -8.25 13.76
C ALA A 57 3.86 -8.70 13.53
N GLY A 58 3.56 -9.28 12.35
CA GLY A 58 2.28 -9.91 12.02
C GLY A 58 1.35 -9.06 11.14
N ALA A 59 1.88 -8.08 10.40
CA ALA A 59 1.12 -7.45 9.32
C ALA A 59 0.79 -8.48 8.22
N ASP A 60 -0.43 -8.45 7.71
CA ASP A 60 -0.87 -9.30 6.60
C ASP A 60 -0.58 -8.64 5.23
N ILE A 61 -0.59 -7.30 5.20
CA ILE A 61 -0.34 -6.48 3.99
C ILE A 61 0.47 -5.26 4.40
N ALA A 62 1.45 -4.88 3.59
CA ALA A 62 2.14 -3.61 3.71
C ALA A 62 1.57 -2.58 2.72
N ILE A 63 1.25 -1.39 3.21
CA ILE A 63 0.79 -0.27 2.38
C ILE A 63 1.86 0.81 2.29
N ILE A 64 2.22 1.17 1.06
CA ILE A 64 3.40 1.97 0.77
C ILE A 64 2.96 3.29 0.14
N VAL A 65 3.12 4.40 0.87
CA VAL A 65 2.96 5.75 0.32
C VAL A 65 4.17 6.10 -0.55
N THR A 66 3.92 6.86 -1.61
CA THR A 66 4.96 7.33 -2.52
C THR A 66 6.00 8.20 -1.78
N PRO A 67 7.31 7.88 -1.90
CA PRO A 67 8.38 8.81 -1.53
C PRO A 67 8.18 10.17 -2.20
N ASN A 68 8.43 11.24 -1.47
CA ASN A 68 7.98 12.57 -1.89
C ASN A 68 8.97 13.70 -1.57
N TYR A 69 10.02 13.44 -0.80
CA TYR A 69 10.95 14.49 -0.38
C TYR A 69 11.68 15.11 -1.59
N TYR A 70 12.24 14.29 -2.48
CA TYR A 70 12.95 14.75 -3.68
C TYR A 70 12.02 14.87 -4.89
N LYS A 71 10.92 15.63 -4.76
CA LYS A 71 9.82 15.72 -5.73
C LYS A 71 10.25 15.75 -7.21
N ALA A 72 11.20 16.59 -7.59
CA ALA A 72 11.67 16.73 -8.97
C ALA A 72 12.33 15.45 -9.54
N ARG A 73 12.73 14.51 -8.68
CA ARG A 73 13.35 13.23 -9.04
C ARG A 73 12.39 12.05 -8.87
N MET A 74 11.19 12.25 -8.32
CA MET A 74 10.17 11.22 -8.17
C MET A 74 9.45 11.00 -9.50
N THR A 75 10.16 10.56 -10.54
CA THR A 75 9.56 10.26 -11.84
C THR A 75 8.72 8.98 -11.78
N ALA A 76 7.81 8.77 -12.72
CA ALA A 76 7.04 7.52 -12.82
C ALA A 76 7.95 6.29 -12.86
N ALA A 77 9.02 6.33 -13.66
CA ALA A 77 10.02 5.26 -13.75
C ALA A 77 10.75 5.01 -12.41
N ALA A 78 11.08 6.07 -11.67
CA ALA A 78 11.69 5.94 -10.34
C ALA A 78 10.72 5.29 -9.35
N MET A 79 9.43 5.65 -9.40
CA MET A 79 8.40 5.06 -8.55
C MET A 79 8.13 3.61 -8.89
N GLU A 80 8.01 3.28 -10.18
CA GLU A 80 7.87 1.88 -10.59
C GLU A 80 9.05 1.04 -10.09
N HIS A 81 10.28 1.54 -10.24
CA HIS A 81 11.47 0.85 -9.76
C HIS A 81 11.48 0.68 -8.24
N HIS A 82 11.11 1.72 -7.49
CA HIS A 82 10.98 1.66 -6.04
C HIS A 82 9.96 0.59 -5.59
N TYR A 83 8.74 0.63 -6.12
CA TYR A 83 7.69 -0.31 -5.74
C TYR A 83 8.02 -1.75 -6.14
N LYS A 84 8.61 -1.98 -7.32
CA LYS A 84 9.06 -3.31 -7.75
C LYS A 84 10.10 -3.89 -6.77
N GLN A 85 11.15 -3.14 -6.44
CA GLN A 85 12.14 -3.60 -5.45
C GLN A 85 11.54 -3.90 -4.08
N VAL A 86 10.60 -3.07 -3.60
CA VAL A 86 9.91 -3.32 -2.33
C VAL A 86 9.08 -4.60 -2.41
N ALA A 87 8.36 -4.79 -3.51
CA ALA A 87 7.51 -5.96 -3.71
C ALA A 87 8.32 -7.25 -3.90
N ASP A 88 9.47 -7.20 -4.58
CA ASP A 88 10.39 -8.33 -4.75
C ASP A 88 10.95 -8.81 -3.40
N ALA A 89 11.27 -7.88 -2.50
CA ALA A 89 11.89 -8.18 -1.21
C ALA A 89 10.90 -8.40 -0.05
N SER A 90 9.60 -8.17 -0.30
CA SER A 90 8.57 -8.23 0.74
C SER A 90 8.04 -9.65 0.95
N PRO A 91 8.03 -10.17 2.19
CA PRO A 91 7.43 -11.47 2.50
C PRO A 91 5.89 -11.43 2.53
N ILE A 92 5.28 -10.24 2.45
CA ILE A 92 3.82 -10.02 2.47
C ILE A 92 3.38 -9.17 1.27
N PRO A 93 2.10 -9.26 0.85
CA PRO A 93 1.57 -8.44 -0.24
C PRO A 93 1.74 -6.94 -0.03
N ILE A 94 2.00 -6.24 -1.14
CA ILE A 94 2.14 -4.78 -1.21
C ILE A 94 0.86 -4.15 -1.76
N MET A 95 0.45 -3.07 -1.11
CA MET A 95 -0.61 -2.17 -1.58
C MET A 95 -0.01 -0.78 -1.83
N LEU A 96 -0.19 -0.25 -3.04
CA LEU A 96 0.23 1.10 -3.39
C LEU A 96 -0.63 2.12 -2.63
N TYR A 97 -0.10 3.31 -2.32
CA TYR A 97 -0.89 4.37 -1.72
C TYR A 97 -0.62 5.73 -2.37
N ASN A 98 -1.58 6.19 -3.16
CA ASN A 98 -1.59 7.53 -3.72
C ASN A 98 -2.40 8.48 -2.83
N VAL A 99 -1.74 9.52 -2.35
CA VAL A 99 -2.34 10.57 -1.50
C VAL A 99 -1.66 11.91 -1.81
N PRO A 100 -1.99 12.54 -2.96
CA PRO A 100 -1.34 13.76 -3.43
C PRO A 100 -1.51 14.93 -2.46
N ALA A 101 -2.61 14.96 -1.69
CA ALA A 101 -2.83 15.97 -0.66
C ALA A 101 -1.73 16.00 0.42
N ASN A 102 -1.06 14.87 0.68
CA ASN A 102 0.02 14.76 1.66
C ASN A 102 1.41 14.71 1.03
N THR A 103 1.52 14.16 -0.18
CA THR A 103 2.81 13.92 -0.85
C THR A 103 3.17 14.98 -1.89
N ALA A 104 2.21 15.83 -2.28
CA ALA A 104 2.33 16.71 -3.44
C ALA A 104 2.80 16.00 -4.72
N TYR A 105 2.60 14.68 -4.78
CA TYR A 105 2.94 13.81 -5.89
C TYR A 105 1.73 12.94 -6.24
N GLU A 106 1.43 12.85 -7.52
CA GLU A 106 0.36 12.02 -8.06
C GLU A 106 0.99 10.84 -8.78
N LEU A 107 0.76 9.62 -8.28
CA LEU A 107 1.18 8.41 -8.97
C LEU A 107 0.36 8.27 -10.27
N PRO A 108 0.97 8.32 -11.46
CA PRO A 108 0.22 8.24 -12.70
C PRO A 108 -0.51 6.89 -12.85
N ALA A 109 -1.69 6.90 -13.46
CA ALA A 109 -2.48 5.67 -13.66
C ALA A 109 -1.70 4.59 -14.43
N HIS A 110 -0.99 4.96 -15.49
CA HIS A 110 -0.18 4.00 -16.27
C HIS A 110 0.90 3.32 -15.41
N ALA A 111 1.52 4.05 -14.48
CA ALA A 111 2.53 3.48 -13.58
C ALA A 111 1.88 2.50 -12.59
N ALA A 112 0.70 2.83 -12.05
CA ALA A 112 -0.05 1.92 -11.20
C ALA A 112 -0.49 0.64 -11.94
N ILE A 113 -0.95 0.77 -13.19
CA ILE A 113 -1.33 -0.37 -14.04
C ILE A 113 -0.11 -1.26 -14.36
N ASN A 114 1.04 -0.66 -14.69
CA ASN A 114 2.28 -1.40 -14.89
C ASN A 114 2.71 -2.18 -13.63
N LEU A 115 2.52 -1.58 -12.46
CA LEU A 115 2.80 -2.21 -11.17
C LEU A 115 1.81 -3.32 -10.81
N ALA A 116 0.56 -3.23 -11.26
CA ALA A 116 -0.46 -4.27 -11.04
C ALA A 116 -0.06 -5.64 -11.61
N ALA A 117 0.80 -5.68 -12.63
CA ALA A 117 1.30 -6.93 -13.20
C ALA A 117 2.27 -7.69 -12.27
N HIS A 118 2.75 -7.07 -11.19
CA HIS A 118 3.66 -7.70 -10.25
C HIS A 118 2.90 -8.65 -9.29
N PRO A 119 3.32 -9.92 -9.13
CA PRO A 119 2.55 -10.93 -8.39
C PRO A 119 2.36 -10.61 -6.91
N ASN A 120 3.26 -9.79 -6.33
CA ASN A 120 3.19 -9.37 -4.93
C ASN A 120 2.57 -7.97 -4.73
N ILE A 121 2.07 -7.31 -5.80
CA ILE A 121 1.36 -6.02 -5.70
C ILE A 121 -0.12 -6.28 -5.94
N ILE A 122 -0.91 -6.23 -4.88
CA ILE A 122 -2.31 -6.72 -4.89
C ILE A 122 -3.34 -5.60 -5.01
N GLY A 123 -2.90 -4.35 -5.05
CA GLY A 123 -3.83 -3.24 -5.13
C GLY A 123 -3.26 -1.87 -4.83
N MET A 124 -4.17 -0.91 -4.72
CA MET A 124 -3.90 0.48 -4.51
C MET A 124 -4.98 1.13 -3.65
N LYS A 125 -4.56 1.90 -2.65
CA LYS A 125 -5.40 2.90 -2.00
C LYS A 125 -5.25 4.22 -2.74
N GLU A 126 -6.37 4.77 -3.21
CA GLU A 126 -6.41 6.00 -4.01
C GLU A 126 -7.16 7.10 -3.24
N SER A 127 -6.43 8.14 -2.81
CA SER A 127 -6.94 9.29 -2.05
C SER A 127 -6.87 10.61 -2.82
N GLY A 128 -6.57 10.60 -4.12
CA GLY A 128 -6.49 11.79 -4.97
C GLY A 128 -7.84 12.36 -5.40
N GLY A 129 -8.91 11.56 -5.33
CA GLY A 129 -10.28 12.02 -5.61
C GLY A 129 -10.69 12.06 -7.09
N ASP A 130 -9.79 11.74 -8.02
CA ASP A 130 -10.10 11.64 -9.45
C ASP A 130 -10.79 10.30 -9.77
N VAL A 131 -12.12 10.34 -9.88
CA VAL A 131 -12.95 9.17 -10.21
C VAL A 131 -12.73 8.67 -11.64
N THR A 132 -12.33 9.54 -12.57
CA THR A 132 -12.05 9.17 -13.96
C THR A 132 -10.78 8.34 -14.02
N LYS A 133 -9.74 8.77 -13.31
CA LYS A 133 -8.50 8.00 -13.13
C LYS A 133 -8.78 6.63 -12.51
N VAL A 134 -9.59 6.58 -11.45
CA VAL A 134 -9.98 5.31 -10.81
C VAL A 134 -10.72 4.40 -11.78
N GLY A 135 -11.72 4.91 -12.50
CA GLY A 135 -12.47 4.13 -13.49
C GLY A 135 -11.60 3.57 -14.62
N PHE A 136 -10.65 4.38 -15.10
CA PHE A 136 -9.65 3.94 -16.07
C PHE A 136 -8.79 2.80 -15.52
N MET A 137 -8.21 2.95 -14.33
CA MET A 137 -7.40 1.89 -13.72
C MET A 137 -8.20 0.59 -13.51
N VAL A 138 -9.45 0.67 -13.02
CA VAL A 138 -10.33 -0.51 -12.87
C VAL A 138 -10.56 -1.21 -14.21
N SER A 139 -10.78 -0.47 -15.29
CA SER A 139 -10.96 -1.04 -16.63
C SER A 139 -9.72 -1.78 -17.13
N GLU A 140 -8.54 -1.17 -16.94
CA GLU A 140 -7.27 -1.71 -17.43
C GLU A 140 -6.76 -2.88 -16.59
N THR A 141 -7.11 -2.95 -15.30
CA THR A 141 -6.70 -4.06 -14.42
C THR A 141 -7.77 -5.13 -14.23
N ARG A 142 -8.83 -5.16 -15.07
CA ARG A 142 -9.99 -6.06 -14.89
C ARG A 142 -9.64 -7.56 -14.89
N ASP A 143 -8.58 -7.92 -15.61
CA ASP A 143 -8.10 -9.29 -15.79
C ASP A 143 -6.92 -9.64 -14.87
N ILE A 144 -6.55 -8.71 -13.99
CA ILE A 144 -5.46 -8.83 -13.02
C ILE A 144 -6.08 -8.86 -11.61
N ASP A 145 -5.50 -9.65 -10.70
CA ASP A 145 -5.92 -9.64 -9.29
C ASP A 145 -5.37 -8.41 -8.57
N PHE A 146 -5.93 -7.23 -8.91
CA PHE A 146 -5.51 -5.92 -8.40
C PHE A 146 -6.71 -5.11 -7.92
N GLN A 147 -6.70 -4.74 -6.63
CA GLN A 147 -7.83 -4.09 -5.97
C GLN A 147 -7.61 -2.58 -5.81
N ILE A 148 -8.62 -1.76 -6.12
CA ILE A 148 -8.56 -0.31 -5.92
C ILE A 148 -9.53 0.11 -4.82
N VAL A 149 -9.01 0.80 -3.78
CA VAL A 149 -9.78 1.25 -2.62
C VAL A 149 -9.73 2.77 -2.51
N ALA A 150 -10.88 3.44 -2.52
CA ALA A 150 -10.94 4.89 -2.37
C ALA A 150 -10.73 5.33 -0.90
N GLY A 151 -9.95 6.39 -0.70
CA GLY A 151 -9.55 6.90 0.62
C GLY A 151 -10.58 7.78 1.36
N SER A 152 -11.62 8.24 0.67
CA SER A 152 -12.77 8.94 1.26
C SER A 152 -14.04 8.10 1.08
N ALA A 153 -14.98 8.22 2.01
CA ALA A 153 -16.05 7.25 2.32
C ALA A 153 -17.11 6.95 1.23
N PHE A 154 -16.83 7.14 -0.07
CA PHE A 154 -17.83 7.10 -1.14
C PHE A 154 -17.66 6.05 -2.23
N ILE A 155 -16.75 5.07 -2.11
CA ILE A 155 -16.78 3.89 -3.00
C ILE A 155 -16.82 2.62 -2.15
N LYS A 156 -18.04 2.25 -1.75
CA LYS A 156 -18.34 0.86 -1.39
C LYS A 156 -18.36 0.05 -2.67
N THR A 157 -17.46 -0.94 -2.74
CA THR A 157 -17.64 -2.20 -3.47
C THR A 157 -17.25 -2.22 -4.95
N ILE A 158 -15.98 -2.55 -5.22
CA ILE A 158 -15.67 -3.62 -6.20
C ILE A 158 -15.03 -4.76 -5.39
N TRP A 159 -15.90 -5.49 -4.69
CA TRP A 159 -15.62 -6.83 -4.16
C TRP A 159 -16.30 -7.83 -5.11
N LEU A 160 -15.76 -7.96 -6.32
CA LEU A 160 -16.22 -8.95 -7.31
C LEU A 160 -15.03 -9.73 -7.88
N LYS A 161 -14.32 -10.41 -6.98
CA LYS A 161 -13.82 -11.78 -7.15
C LYS A 161 -13.28 -12.24 -5.80
N ARG A 162 -13.64 -13.47 -5.45
CA ARG A 162 -13.42 -14.11 -4.17
C ARG A 162 -11.94 -14.47 -4.04
N VAL A 163 -11.09 -13.52 -3.67
CA VAL A 163 -9.72 -13.81 -3.23
C VAL A 163 -9.86 -14.56 -1.90
N ARG A 164 -9.75 -15.89 -1.97
CA ARG A 164 -9.48 -16.71 -0.79
C ARG A 164 -8.06 -16.39 -0.36
N PHE A 165 -7.91 -15.47 0.58
CA PHE A 165 -6.69 -15.41 1.39
C PHE A 165 -6.62 -16.73 2.16
N ASN A 166 -5.82 -17.68 1.66
CA ASN A 166 -5.45 -18.88 2.40
C ASN A 166 -4.49 -18.42 3.51
N CYS A 167 -5.03 -17.88 4.59
CA CYS A 167 -4.32 -17.84 5.86
C CYS A 167 -4.17 -19.30 6.32
N ARG A 168 -2.95 -19.82 6.27
CA ARG A 168 -2.58 -20.99 7.07
C ARG A 168 -2.41 -20.57 8.53
#